data_AF-A0A2G6DRY5-F1
#
_entry.id   AF-A0A2G6DRY5-F1
#
_cell.length_a   1.000
_cell.length_b   1.000
_cell.length_c   1.000
_cell.angle_alpha   90.00
_cell.angle_beta   90.00
_cell.angle_gamma   90.00
#
_symmetry.space_group_name_H-M   'P 1'
#
loop_
_entity.id
_entity.type
_entity.pdbx_description
1 polymer ?
#
loop_
_entity_poly.entity_id
_entity_poly.type
_entity_poly.pdbx_seq_one_letter_code
_entity_poly.pdbx_strand_id
1 'polypeptide(L)'
;MSTTSAYISPPTLISRKKDIPWCKIIVDHLRLTINNQRMSYTHINAFEQNQIALLLRKGYKQKEIAHIINKTPSAISQEIKRNKDEDGVYRAHHAKKKKRERRITANQRFRRIENDERIEKYITKSLRMHLSPDQISGRLKYVHDISCCANTIYAWIYTKRKLLYSLSYHYSHLAYGITGKCRMRQKLFLKNIPMT
;
A
#
# COMPACT_ATOMS: atom_id res chain seq x y z
N MET A 1 -5.55 19.54 -73.55
CA MET A 1 -4.15 19.79 -73.12
C MET A 1 -3.87 18.81 -71.99
N SER A 2 -3.04 17.83 -72.31
CA SER A 2 -2.72 16.63 -71.53
C SER A 2 -1.85 16.95 -70.32
N THR A 3 -2.25 16.51 -69.13
CA THR A 3 -1.41 16.52 -67.93
C THR A 3 -0.67 15.20 -67.81
N THR A 4 0.64 15.26 -68.05
CA THR A 4 1.61 14.16 -67.99
C THR A 4 1.75 13.62 -66.56
N SER A 5 1.30 12.40 -66.31
CA SER A 5 1.61 11.68 -65.06
C SER A 5 3.00 11.06 -65.16
N ALA A 6 3.96 11.61 -64.42
CA ALA A 6 5.32 11.09 -64.35
C ALA A 6 5.33 9.77 -63.57
N TYR A 7 5.50 8.65 -64.28
CA TYR A 7 5.84 7.36 -63.67
C TYR A 7 7.27 7.43 -63.12
N ILE A 8 7.43 7.39 -61.81
CA ILE A 8 8.72 7.16 -61.14
C ILE A 8 8.89 5.65 -61.01
N SER A 9 9.82 5.07 -61.77
CA SER A 9 10.19 3.67 -61.64
C SER A 9 10.80 3.40 -60.26
N PRO A 10 10.45 2.28 -59.59
CA PRO A 10 11.00 1.95 -58.28
C PRO A 10 12.46 1.52 -58.38
N PRO A 11 13.30 1.80 -57.36
CA PRO A 11 14.71 1.46 -57.38
C PRO A 11 14.91 -0.06 -57.32
N THR A 12 15.72 -0.58 -58.22
CA THR A 12 16.14 -1.98 -58.22
C THR A 12 17.17 -2.20 -57.11
N LEU A 13 16.79 -2.94 -56.06
CA LEU A 13 17.72 -3.38 -55.01
C LEU A 13 18.08 -4.86 -55.16
N ILE A 14 19.35 -5.06 -55.48
CA ILE A 14 20.08 -6.32 -55.46
C ILE A 14 20.41 -6.72 -54.01
N SER A 15 19.99 -7.95 -53.65
CA SER A 15 20.69 -8.96 -52.83
C SER A 15 20.82 -8.84 -51.29
N ARG A 16 20.37 -9.95 -50.67
CA ARG A 16 20.83 -10.59 -49.41
C ARG A 16 20.48 -9.94 -48.06
N LYS A 17 19.29 -10.25 -47.54
CA LYS A 17 19.08 -10.61 -46.12
C LYS A 17 18.04 -11.72 -46.04
N LYS A 18 18.33 -12.78 -45.27
CA LYS A 18 17.47 -13.95 -45.04
C LYS A 18 16.04 -13.50 -44.73
N ASP A 19 15.09 -13.89 -45.58
CA ASP A 19 13.67 -13.63 -45.38
C ASP A 19 13.23 -14.29 -44.07
N ILE A 20 13.04 -13.49 -43.02
CA ILE A 20 12.31 -13.94 -41.83
C ILE A 20 10.85 -14.03 -42.29
N PRO A 21 10.23 -15.23 -42.35
CA PRO A 21 8.88 -15.36 -42.89
C PRO A 21 7.93 -14.47 -42.11
N TRP A 22 7.01 -13.79 -42.79
CA TRP A 22 5.95 -12.99 -42.15
C TRP A 22 5.21 -13.81 -41.07
N CYS A 23 5.02 -15.12 -41.30
CA CYS A 23 4.48 -16.04 -40.30
C CYS A 23 5.30 -16.13 -39.01
N LYS A 24 6.63 -16.02 -39.07
CA LYS A 24 7.49 -16.06 -37.87
C LYS A 24 7.35 -14.78 -37.04
N ILE A 25 7.29 -13.62 -37.70
CA ILE A 25 7.01 -12.34 -37.02
C ILE A 25 5.62 -12.36 -36.41
N ILE A 26 4.60 -12.83 -37.14
CA ILE A 26 3.21 -12.91 -36.65
C ILE A 26 3.09 -13.90 -35.49
N VAL A 27 3.72 -15.07 -35.56
CA VAL A 27 3.72 -16.06 -34.47
C VAL A 27 4.48 -15.56 -33.24
N ASP A 28 5.61 -14.87 -33.42
CA ASP A 28 6.35 -14.28 -32.31
C ASP A 28 5.58 -13.10 -31.70
N HIS A 29 4.91 -12.27 -32.52
CA HIS A 29 4.01 -11.22 -32.04
C HIS A 29 2.81 -11.81 -31.29
N LEU A 30 2.19 -12.87 -31.81
CA LEU A 30 1.08 -13.57 -31.16
C LEU A 30 1.52 -14.26 -29.86
N ARG A 31 2.71 -14.86 -29.81
CA ARG A 31 3.29 -15.40 -28.58
C ARG A 31 3.59 -14.31 -27.55
N LEU A 32 4.06 -13.14 -27.99
CA LEU A 32 4.29 -11.99 -27.11
C LEU A 32 2.97 -11.38 -26.62
N THR A 33 1.94 -11.28 -27.47
CA THR A 33 0.63 -10.73 -27.08
C THR A 33 -0.16 -11.70 -26.21
N ILE A 34 -0.14 -13.01 -26.47
CA ILE A 34 -0.77 -14.03 -25.60
C ILE A 34 -0.13 -14.04 -24.21
N ASN A 35 1.20 -13.90 -24.11
CA ASN A 35 1.89 -13.76 -22.81
C ASN A 35 1.64 -12.39 -22.14
N ASN A 36 1.25 -11.36 -22.89
CA ASN A 36 0.98 -10.01 -22.40
C ASN A 36 -0.50 -9.76 -22.06
N GLN A 37 -1.41 -10.62 -22.51
CA GLN A 37 -2.85 -10.50 -22.31
C GLN A 37 -3.27 -11.34 -21.09
N ARG A 38 -3.76 -10.64 -20.04
CA ARG A 38 -4.38 -11.14 -18.78
C ARG A 38 -3.54 -11.19 -17.50
N MET A 39 -2.51 -10.36 -17.36
CA MET A 39 -2.06 -10.00 -16.01
C MET A 39 -2.90 -8.84 -15.50
N SER A 40 -4.03 -9.13 -14.84
CA SER A 40 -4.72 -8.13 -14.04
C SER A 40 -3.72 -7.52 -13.05
N TYR A 41 -3.81 -6.20 -12.85
CA TYR A 41 -2.89 -5.49 -11.96
C TYR A 41 -3.01 -6.03 -10.54
N THR A 42 -2.09 -6.92 -10.16
CA THR A 42 -2.07 -7.61 -8.88
C THR A 42 -0.79 -7.28 -8.16
N HIS A 43 -0.92 -6.60 -7.02
CA HIS A 43 0.23 -6.24 -6.19
C HIS A 43 0.98 -7.47 -5.73
N ILE A 44 2.32 -7.35 -5.67
CA ILE A 44 3.16 -8.38 -5.08
C ILE A 44 2.86 -8.45 -3.58
N ASN A 45 2.43 -9.62 -3.13
CA ASN A 45 2.03 -9.89 -1.75
C ASN A 45 3.22 -10.34 -0.89
N ALA A 46 2.99 -10.52 0.41
CA ALA A 46 4.04 -10.87 1.36
C ALA A 46 4.67 -12.25 1.15
N PHE A 47 3.92 -13.18 0.56
CA PHE A 47 4.36 -14.54 0.26
C PHE A 47 5.21 -14.55 -1.01
N GLU A 48 4.75 -13.89 -2.07
CA GLU A 48 5.48 -13.69 -3.32
C GLU A 48 6.82 -12.96 -3.07
N GLN A 49 6.86 -11.97 -2.17
CA GLN A 49 8.13 -11.34 -1.76
C GLN A 49 9.12 -12.34 -1.13
N ASN A 50 8.64 -13.28 -0.31
CA ASN A 50 9.49 -14.33 0.27
C ASN A 50 9.99 -15.28 -0.83
N GLN A 51 9.15 -15.64 -1.79
CA GLN A 51 9.53 -16.46 -2.93
C GLN A 51 10.59 -15.77 -3.80
N ILE A 52 10.44 -14.48 -4.10
CA ILE A 52 11.44 -13.69 -4.84
C ILE A 52 12.79 -13.75 -4.11
N ALA A 53 12.80 -13.51 -2.80
CA ALA A 53 14.04 -13.55 -2.02
C ALA A 53 14.69 -14.95 -2.01
N LEU A 54 13.89 -16.01 -1.88
CA LEU A 54 14.39 -17.39 -1.93
C LEU A 54 15.00 -17.71 -3.31
N LEU A 55 14.30 -17.38 -4.39
CA LEU A 55 14.74 -17.68 -5.76
C LEU A 55 15.98 -16.87 -6.15
N LEU A 56 16.07 -15.61 -5.74
CA LEU A 56 17.29 -14.82 -5.93
C LEU A 56 18.48 -15.42 -5.20
N ARG A 57 18.30 -15.91 -3.96
CA ARG A 57 19.36 -16.61 -3.21
C ARG A 57 19.81 -17.91 -3.88
N LYS A 58 18.89 -18.58 -4.58
CA LYS A 58 19.18 -19.78 -5.38
C LYS A 58 19.81 -19.47 -6.75
N GLY A 59 20.02 -18.19 -7.10
CA GLY A 59 20.68 -17.80 -8.34
C GLY A 59 19.76 -17.69 -9.57
N TYR A 60 18.45 -17.74 -9.40
CA TYR A 60 17.51 -17.60 -10.52
C TYR A 60 17.52 -16.17 -11.09
N LYS A 61 17.38 -16.06 -12.42
CA LYS A 61 17.26 -14.78 -13.12
C LYS A 61 15.86 -14.21 -12.96
N GLN A 62 15.74 -12.88 -13.01
CA GLN A 62 14.46 -12.17 -12.81
C GLN A 62 13.33 -12.64 -13.76
N LYS A 63 13.66 -12.99 -15.00
CA LYS A 63 12.69 -13.51 -15.98
C LYS A 63 12.14 -14.88 -15.58
N GLU A 64 12.98 -15.74 -15.01
CA GLU A 64 12.59 -17.07 -14.53
C GLU A 64 11.70 -16.94 -13.30
N ILE A 65 12.08 -16.06 -12.37
CA ILE A 65 11.29 -15.74 -11.17
C ILE A 65 9.90 -15.23 -11.57
N ALA A 66 9.83 -14.34 -12.56
CA ALA A 66 8.57 -13.81 -13.08
C ALA A 66 7.66 -14.93 -13.60
N HIS A 67 8.21 -15.88 -14.35
CA HIS A 67 7.45 -17.03 -14.85
C HIS A 67 6.96 -17.94 -13.71
N ILE A 68 7.83 -18.24 -12.73
CA ILE A 68 7.49 -19.12 -11.58
C ILE A 68 6.38 -18.51 -10.70
N ILE A 69 6.45 -17.21 -10.42
CA ILE A 69 5.49 -16.50 -9.55
C ILE A 69 4.26 -16.04 -10.35
N ASN A 70 4.23 -16.30 -11.67
CA ASN A 70 3.20 -15.84 -12.59
C ASN A 70 2.99 -14.31 -12.50
N LYS A 71 4.10 -13.57 -12.63
CA LYS A 71 4.15 -12.10 -12.66
C LYS A 71 4.88 -11.63 -13.91
N THR A 72 4.71 -10.36 -14.26
CA THR A 72 5.48 -9.79 -15.38
C THR A 72 6.94 -9.57 -14.96
N PRO A 73 7.92 -9.76 -15.87
CA PRO A 73 9.33 -9.46 -15.59
C PRO A 73 9.56 -8.02 -15.14
N SER A 74 8.76 -7.08 -15.66
CA SER A 74 8.79 -5.68 -15.26
C SER A 74 8.36 -5.50 -13.79
N ALA A 75 7.31 -6.20 -13.33
CA ALA A 75 6.88 -6.13 -11.93
C ALA A 75 7.96 -6.64 -10.97
N ILE A 76 8.60 -7.77 -11.29
CA ILE A 76 9.70 -8.32 -10.49
C ILE A 76 10.90 -7.37 -10.48
N SER A 77 11.27 -6.82 -11.64
CA SER A 77 12.36 -5.84 -11.74
C SER A 77 12.09 -4.59 -10.89
N GLN A 78 10.89 -4.02 -10.98
CA GLN A 78 10.48 -2.86 -10.20
C GLN A 78 10.46 -3.16 -8.70
N GLU A 79 9.97 -4.33 -8.30
CA GLU A 79 9.94 -4.77 -6.91
C GLU A 79 11.35 -4.87 -6.33
N ILE A 80 12.28 -5.49 -7.06
CA ILE A 80 13.68 -5.62 -6.63
C ILE A 80 14.33 -4.24 -6.57
N LYS A 81 14.18 -3.42 -7.63
CA LYS A 81 14.76 -2.08 -7.70
C LYS A 81 14.31 -1.18 -6.56
N ARG A 82 13.02 -1.21 -6.20
CA ARG A 82 12.44 -0.37 -5.15
C ARG A 82 12.74 -0.83 -3.72
N ASN A 83 13.18 -2.07 -3.53
CA ASN A 83 13.25 -2.69 -2.21
C ASN A 83 14.59 -3.34 -1.86
N LYS A 84 15.55 -3.41 -2.80
CA LYS A 84 16.93 -3.80 -2.49
C LYS A 84 17.49 -2.90 -1.40
N ASP A 85 18.37 -3.47 -0.59
CA ASP A 85 19.07 -2.75 0.46
C ASP A 85 20.27 -1.99 -0.11
N GLU A 86 20.94 -1.22 0.74
CA GLU A 86 22.10 -0.39 0.37
C GLU A 86 23.28 -1.24 -0.13
N ASP A 87 23.42 -2.45 0.42
CA ASP A 87 24.35 -3.48 -0.04
C ASP A 87 23.93 -4.16 -1.35
N GLY A 88 22.81 -3.73 -1.96
CA GLY A 88 22.28 -4.26 -3.21
C GLY A 88 21.50 -5.57 -3.08
N VAL A 89 21.44 -6.17 -1.90
CA VAL A 89 20.78 -7.46 -1.67
C VAL A 89 19.28 -7.27 -1.47
N TYR A 90 18.47 -8.14 -2.07
CA TYR A 90 17.02 -8.15 -1.84
C TYR A 90 16.65 -9.03 -0.65
N ARG A 91 16.08 -8.43 0.40
CA ARG A 91 15.57 -9.14 1.58
C ARG A 91 14.08 -8.91 1.74
N ALA A 92 13.29 -9.98 1.78
CA ALA A 92 11.83 -9.89 1.88
C ALA A 92 11.34 -9.13 3.13
N HIS A 93 12.02 -9.30 4.28
CA HIS A 93 11.68 -8.56 5.50
C HIS A 93 11.85 -7.04 5.32
N HIS A 94 12.95 -6.61 4.68
CA HIS A 94 13.20 -5.20 4.42
C HIS A 94 12.25 -4.64 3.36
N ALA A 95 11.92 -5.42 2.32
CA ALA A 95 10.91 -5.04 1.33
C ALA A 95 9.54 -4.77 1.98
N LYS A 96 9.12 -5.63 2.93
CA LYS A 96 7.89 -5.44 3.72
C LYS A 96 7.95 -4.15 4.55
N LYS A 97 9.07 -3.92 5.25
CA LYS A 97 9.30 -2.72 6.05
C LYS A 97 9.22 -1.44 5.18
N LYS A 98 9.97 -1.39 4.07
CA LYS A 98 9.96 -0.27 3.11
C LYS A 98 8.58 -0.02 2.51
N LYS A 99 7.82 -1.08 2.16
CA LYS A 99 6.43 -0.96 1.68
C LYS A 99 5.51 -0.35 2.73
N ARG A 100 5.65 -0.77 4.00
CA ARG A 100 4.90 -0.21 5.13
C ARG A 100 5.24 1.26 5.37
N GLU A 101 6.52 1.60 5.38
CA GLU A 101 7.01 2.97 5.56
C GLU A 101 6.48 3.89 4.47
N ARG A 102 6.60 3.51 3.20
CA ARG A 102 6.05 4.29 2.08
C ARG A 102 4.54 4.54 2.23
N ARG A 103 3.78 3.54 2.68
CA ARG A 103 2.35 3.70 2.94
C ARG A 103 2.08 4.66 4.09
N ILE A 104 2.86 4.59 5.17
CA ILE A 104 2.74 5.50 6.31
C ILE A 104 3.02 6.95 5.87
N THR A 105 4.12 7.17 5.15
CA THR A 105 4.52 8.48 4.64
C THR A 105 3.49 9.05 3.68
N ALA A 106 3.03 8.26 2.70
CA ALA A 106 2.01 8.69 1.74
C ALA A 106 0.69 9.10 2.43
N ASN A 107 0.35 8.43 3.54
CA ASN A 107 -0.86 8.70 4.29
C ASN A 107 -0.71 9.82 5.34
N GLN A 108 0.50 10.31 5.59
CA GLN A 108 0.77 11.30 6.64
C GLN A 108 0.01 12.60 6.40
N ARG A 109 -0.09 13.06 5.15
CA ARG A 109 -0.86 14.26 4.78
C ARG A 109 -2.35 14.18 5.12
N PHE A 110 -2.91 12.98 5.17
CA PHE A 110 -4.33 12.76 5.46
C PHE A 110 -4.65 12.69 6.96
N ARG A 111 -3.63 12.73 7.83
CA ARG A 111 -3.79 12.67 9.29
C ARG A 111 -4.21 14.03 9.86
N ARG A 112 -5.48 14.39 9.65
CA ARG A 112 -6.03 15.71 10.02
C ARG A 112 -5.75 16.11 11.47
N ILE A 113 -5.89 15.18 12.43
CA ILE A 113 -5.64 15.48 13.85
C ILE A 113 -4.16 15.81 14.10
N GLU A 114 -3.23 15.07 13.48
CA GLU A 114 -1.79 15.29 13.68
C GLU A 114 -1.27 16.52 12.91
N ASN A 115 -1.95 16.92 11.85
CA ASN A 115 -1.54 18.03 10.98
C ASN A 115 -2.18 19.37 11.39
N ASP A 116 -3.20 19.37 12.26
CA ASP A 116 -3.89 20.57 12.73
C ASP A 116 -3.85 20.65 14.26
N GLU A 117 -2.97 21.52 14.75
CA GLU A 117 -2.76 21.73 16.19
C GLU A 117 -4.03 22.21 16.92
N ARG A 118 -4.93 22.91 16.22
CA ARG A 118 -6.20 23.39 16.82
C ARG A 118 -7.12 22.22 17.12
N ILE A 119 -7.23 21.27 16.19
CA ILE A 119 -8.00 20.04 16.38
C ILE A 119 -7.38 19.20 17.50
N GLU A 120 -6.06 19.02 17.49
CA GLU A 120 -5.38 18.25 18.54
C GLU A 120 -5.59 18.84 19.94
N LYS A 121 -5.44 20.17 20.09
CA LYS A 121 -5.66 20.88 21.36
C LYS A 121 -7.12 20.74 21.81
N TYR A 122 -8.08 20.89 20.91
CA TYR A 122 -9.49 20.74 21.21
C TYR A 122 -9.82 19.34 21.72
N ILE A 123 -9.37 18.30 21.01
CA ILE A 123 -9.59 16.90 21.39
C ILE A 123 -8.95 16.64 22.76
N THR A 124 -7.70 17.08 22.98
CA THR A 124 -6.99 16.91 24.25
C THR A 124 -7.73 17.58 25.42
N LYS A 125 -8.20 18.81 25.24
CA LYS A 125 -8.97 19.54 26.26
C LYS A 125 -10.30 18.83 26.55
N SER A 126 -10.98 18.37 25.50
CA SER A 126 -12.26 17.67 25.61
C SER A 126 -12.14 16.33 26.32
N LEU A 127 -11.07 15.57 26.06
CA LEU A 127 -10.78 14.32 26.76
C LEU A 127 -10.49 14.55 28.25
N ARG A 128 -9.85 15.67 28.62
CA ARG A 128 -9.66 16.04 30.05
C ARG A 128 -10.96 16.41 30.74
N MET A 129 -11.97 16.86 29.99
CA MET A 129 -13.32 17.14 30.48
C MET A 129 -14.22 15.89 30.43
N HIS A 130 -13.64 14.69 30.25
CA HIS A 130 -14.36 13.41 30.18
C HIS A 130 -15.41 13.31 29.06
N LEU A 131 -15.24 14.08 27.97
CA LEU A 131 -16.09 13.93 26.79
C LEU A 131 -15.73 12.67 26.01
N SER A 132 -16.74 11.91 25.59
CA SER A 132 -16.52 10.72 24.76
C SER A 132 -16.05 11.11 23.34
N PRO A 133 -15.25 10.28 22.65
CA PRO A 133 -14.84 10.57 21.28
C PRO A 133 -16.01 10.83 20.31
N ASP A 134 -17.16 10.19 20.53
CA ASP A 134 -18.39 10.44 19.78
C ASP A 134 -18.96 11.85 20.04
N GLN A 135 -19.00 12.28 21.31
CA GLN A 135 -19.37 13.66 21.67
C GLN A 135 -18.40 14.68 21.08
N ILE A 136 -17.09 14.40 21.14
CA ILE A 136 -16.05 15.28 20.59
C ILE A 136 -16.22 15.44 19.08
N SER A 137 -16.44 14.33 18.36
CA SER A 137 -16.74 14.31 16.92
C SER A 137 -17.96 15.19 16.59
N GLY A 138 -19.06 15.02 17.32
CA GLY A 138 -20.27 15.81 17.14
C GLY A 138 -20.05 17.30 17.40
N ARG A 139 -19.37 17.64 18.50
CA ARG A 139 -19.09 19.03 18.88
C ARG A 139 -18.11 19.71 17.92
N LEU A 140 -17.10 19.00 17.40
CA LEU A 140 -16.20 19.53 16.37
C LEU A 140 -16.96 19.94 15.11
N LYS A 141 -17.93 19.11 14.68
CA LYS A 141 -18.79 19.44 13.54
C LYS A 141 -19.71 20.63 13.85
N TYR A 142 -20.31 20.67 15.02
CA TYR A 142 -21.29 21.71 15.38
C TYR A 142 -20.65 23.09 15.64
N VAL A 143 -19.54 23.14 16.38
CA VAL A 143 -18.93 24.40 16.85
C VAL A 143 -17.90 24.93 15.86
N HIS A 144 -17.17 24.04 15.19
CA HIS A 144 -16.02 24.42 14.38
C HIS A 144 -16.18 24.09 12.89
N ASP A 145 -17.31 23.51 12.48
CA ASP A 145 -17.55 22.98 11.13
C ASP A 145 -16.46 22.00 10.65
N ILE A 146 -15.85 21.29 11.60
CA ILE A 146 -14.78 20.32 11.33
C ILE A 146 -15.37 18.91 11.44
N SER A 147 -15.49 18.25 10.30
CA SER A 147 -15.88 16.83 10.27
C SER A 147 -14.70 15.93 10.64
N CYS A 148 -14.74 15.28 11.81
CA CYS A 148 -13.77 14.27 12.23
C CYS A 148 -14.53 13.10 12.85
N CYS A 149 -14.43 11.90 12.29
CA CYS A 149 -15.18 10.76 12.83
C CYS A 149 -14.57 10.26 14.16
N ALA A 150 -15.44 9.81 15.07
CA ALA A 150 -15.04 9.26 16.37
C ALA A 150 -13.98 8.17 16.25
N ASN A 151 -14.07 7.30 15.23
CA ASN A 151 -13.09 6.24 14.99
C ASN A 151 -11.67 6.79 14.70
N THR A 152 -11.56 7.96 14.07
CA THR A 152 -10.26 8.63 13.87
C THR A 152 -9.70 9.14 15.19
N ILE A 153 -10.57 9.68 16.07
CA ILE A 153 -10.18 10.14 17.40
C ILE A 153 -9.72 8.94 18.25
N TYR A 154 -10.46 7.83 18.24
CA TYR A 154 -10.04 6.58 18.89
C TYR A 154 -8.68 6.10 18.37
N ALA A 155 -8.52 5.99 17.04
CA ALA A 155 -7.25 5.58 16.44
C ALA A 155 -6.08 6.49 16.86
N TRP A 156 -6.32 7.81 16.92
CA TRP A 156 -5.33 8.78 17.39
C TRP A 156 -4.96 8.60 18.87
N ILE A 157 -5.94 8.39 19.75
CA ILE A 157 -5.71 8.09 21.18
C ILE A 157 -4.83 6.84 21.33
N TYR A 158 -5.19 5.74 20.64
CA TYR A 158 -4.47 4.47 20.72
C TYR A 158 -3.03 4.55 20.19
N THR A 159 -2.78 5.41 19.20
CA THR A 159 -1.47 5.53 18.54
C THR A 159 -0.53 6.50 19.24
N LYS A 160 -1.02 7.64 19.73
CA LYS A 160 -0.17 8.73 20.25
C LYS A 160 -0.15 8.83 21.77
N ARG A 161 -1.20 8.38 22.48
CA ARG A 161 -1.32 8.62 23.93
C ARG A 161 -1.81 7.39 24.70
N LYS A 162 -0.89 6.42 24.90
CA LYS A 162 -1.09 5.27 25.80
C LYS A 162 -1.52 5.68 27.22
N LEU A 163 -1.12 6.86 27.70
CA LEU A 163 -1.48 7.38 29.02
C LEU A 163 -2.90 7.98 29.10
N LEU A 164 -3.48 8.44 27.99
CA LEU A 164 -4.89 8.91 27.95
C LEU A 164 -5.90 7.77 27.81
N TYR A 165 -5.40 6.55 27.63
CA TYR A 165 -6.20 5.35 27.55
C TYR A 165 -7.03 5.17 28.84
N SER A 166 -6.49 5.47 30.02
CA SER A 166 -7.22 5.40 31.29
C SER A 166 -8.45 6.33 31.32
N LEU A 167 -8.32 7.54 30.76
CA LEU A 167 -9.40 8.54 30.67
C LEU A 167 -10.47 8.14 29.64
N SER A 168 -10.07 7.47 28.55
CA SER A 168 -10.99 7.00 27.51
C SER A 168 -11.72 5.70 27.88
N TYR A 169 -11.13 4.86 28.74
CA TYR A 169 -11.66 3.52 29.05
C TYR A 169 -12.95 3.51 29.88
N HIS A 170 -13.28 4.64 30.50
CA HIS A 170 -14.53 4.78 31.23
C HIS A 170 -15.76 4.81 30.28
N TYR A 171 -15.58 5.09 28.98
CA TYR A 171 -16.67 5.22 28.01
C TYR A 171 -16.62 4.25 26.83
N SER A 172 -15.54 3.49 26.64
CA SER A 172 -15.40 2.50 25.56
C SER A 172 -16.31 1.27 25.69
N HIS A 173 -16.88 1.03 26.86
CA HIS A 173 -17.75 -0.13 27.12
C HIS A 173 -19.19 0.03 26.62
N LEU A 174 -19.60 1.23 26.17
CA LEU A 174 -20.98 1.50 25.74
C LEU A 174 -21.19 1.54 24.22
N ALA A 175 -20.13 1.52 23.39
CA ALA A 175 -20.27 1.80 21.95
C ALA A 175 -19.74 0.73 20.97
N TYR A 176 -18.99 -0.28 21.41
CA TYR A 176 -18.45 -1.29 20.49
C TYR A 176 -18.83 -2.72 20.89
N GLY A 177 -19.94 -3.20 20.33
CA GLY A 177 -20.20 -4.63 20.22
C GLY A 177 -19.17 -5.28 19.30
N ILE A 178 -18.11 -5.86 19.86
CA ILE A 178 -17.21 -6.79 19.16
C ILE A 178 -16.83 -7.93 20.13
N THR A 179 -17.55 -9.04 19.98
CA THR A 179 -17.14 -10.44 20.21
C THR A 179 -16.25 -10.81 21.42
N GLY A 180 -16.91 -11.26 22.50
CA GLY A 180 -16.69 -12.61 23.03
C GLY A 180 -15.49 -12.95 23.94
N LYS A 181 -14.50 -12.08 24.23
CA LYS A 181 -13.33 -12.52 25.06
C LYS A 181 -12.84 -11.62 26.21
N CYS A 182 -13.48 -10.49 26.51
CA CYS A 182 -12.95 -9.52 27.49
C CYS A 182 -13.57 -9.56 28.91
N ARG A 183 -14.16 -10.68 29.36
CA ARG A 183 -14.73 -10.78 30.73
C ARG A 183 -13.69 -11.08 31.83
N MET A 184 -12.54 -11.66 31.48
CA MET A 184 -11.54 -12.14 32.45
C MET A 184 -10.57 -11.07 32.99
N ARG A 185 -10.39 -9.96 32.28
CA ARG A 185 -9.37 -8.95 32.65
C ARG A 185 -9.87 -7.85 33.59
N GLN A 186 -11.18 -7.73 33.80
CA GLN A 186 -11.78 -6.73 34.70
C GLN A 186 -11.48 -6.99 36.19
N LYS A 187 -11.36 -8.25 36.62
CA LYS A 187 -11.11 -8.58 38.05
C LYS A 187 -9.69 -8.30 38.53
N LEU A 188 -8.71 -8.24 37.62
CA LEU A 188 -7.29 -8.10 37.97
C LEU A 188 -6.83 -6.65 38.17
N PHE A 189 -7.55 -5.65 37.62
CA PHE A 189 -7.10 -4.26 37.64
C PHE A 189 -7.66 -3.43 38.81
N LEU A 190 -8.86 -3.76 39.30
CA LEU A 190 -9.49 -3.06 40.44
C LEU A 190 -8.78 -3.27 41.79
N LYS A 191 -7.79 -4.17 41.87
CA LYS A 191 -7.02 -4.43 43.09
C LYS A 191 -5.75 -3.60 43.25
N ASN A 192 -5.32 -2.82 42.24
CA ASN A 192 -3.96 -2.25 42.20
C ASN A 192 -3.89 -0.74 41.89
N ILE A 193 -4.92 0.04 42.21
CA ILE A 193 -4.85 1.50 42.08
C ILE A 193 -4.77 2.11 43.49
N PRO A 194 -3.62 2.67 43.90
CA PRO A 194 -3.56 3.48 45.12
C PRO A 194 -4.36 4.76 44.89
N MET A 195 -5.32 5.01 45.77
CA MET A 195 -6.05 6.27 45.86
C MET A 195 -5.16 7.28 46.58
N THR A 196 -4.65 8.26 45.85
CA THR A 196 -4.07 9.51 46.38
C THR A 196 -4.72 10.67 45.66
#